data_AF-A0AAV2ACY3-F1
#
_entry.id   AF-A0AAV2ACY3-F1
#
_cell.length_a   1.000
_cell.length_b   1.000
_cell.length_c   1.000
_cell.angle_alpha   90.00
_cell.angle_beta   90.00
_cell.angle_gamma   90.00
#
_symmetry.space_group_name_H-M   'P 1'
#
loop_
_entity.id
_entity.type
_entity.pdbx_description
1 polymer ?
#
loop_
_entity_poly.entity_id
_entity_poly.type
_entity_poly.pdbx_seq_one_letter_code
_entity_poly.pdbx_strand_id
1 'polypeptide(L)'
;ATSGKQFSLSDKGCFFHGCPTCFDGHSIHPLLGVTMYSFLEKTKSTTAKLRNKGYHVIEEWEHSFQTGLKQNPELKQFVSDHEVRDIINPRDPFYGGRTNAVKLYYEGTAKY
;
A
#
# COMPACT_ATOMS: atom_id res chain seq x y z
N ALA A 1 -21.59 -14.64 10.23
CA ALA A 1 -20.41 -14.78 9.36
C ALA A 1 -19.55 -13.54 9.55
N THR A 2 -18.39 -13.67 10.20
CA THR A 2 -17.45 -12.56 10.42
C THR A 2 -16.95 -12.10 9.04
N SER A 3 -17.37 -10.93 8.56
CA SER A 3 -16.89 -10.40 7.29
C SER A 3 -15.40 -10.08 7.45
N GLY A 4 -14.53 -11.01 7.06
CA GLY A 4 -13.10 -10.77 7.01
C GLY A 4 -12.85 -9.58 6.10
N LYS A 5 -12.10 -8.59 6.59
CA LYS A 5 -11.72 -7.44 5.77
C LYS A 5 -10.83 -7.96 4.63
N GLN A 6 -11.28 -7.80 3.39
CA GLN A 6 -10.49 -8.14 2.21
C GLN A 6 -9.39 -7.09 2.04
N PHE A 7 -8.16 -7.55 1.84
CA PHE A 7 -7.02 -6.68 1.59
C PHE A 7 -6.31 -7.21 0.34
N SER A 8 -6.52 -6.57 -0.81
CA SER A 8 -5.77 -6.90 -2.02
C SER A 8 -4.46 -6.11 -2.03
N LEU A 9 -3.34 -6.83 -2.19
CA LEU A 9 -2.08 -6.22 -2.58
C LEU A 9 -1.98 -6.41 -4.10
N SER A 10 -2.66 -5.52 -4.84
CA SER A 10 -2.90 -5.66 -6.28
C SER A 10 -1.62 -5.58 -7.11
N ASP A 11 -0.57 -4.93 -6.62
CA ASP A 11 0.66 -4.74 -7.39
C ASP A 11 1.89 -4.88 -6.51
N LYS A 12 2.35 -6.12 -6.33
CA LYS A 12 3.71 -6.32 -5.85
C LYS A 12 4.68 -5.87 -6.93
N GLY A 13 5.05 -4.59 -6.88
CA GLY A 13 6.10 -4.01 -7.71
C GLY A 13 7.33 -4.90 -7.68
N CYS A 14 7.70 -5.49 -8.82
CA CYS A 14 8.65 -6.59 -8.85
C CYS A 14 10.02 -6.17 -8.32
N PHE A 15 10.39 -4.92 -8.60
CA PHE A 15 11.63 -4.29 -8.16
C PHE A 15 11.67 -4.08 -6.63
N PHE A 16 10.59 -3.59 -6.02
CA PHE A 16 10.56 -3.26 -4.59
C PHE A 16 10.21 -4.45 -3.69
N HIS A 17 9.68 -5.54 -4.26
CA HIS A 17 9.24 -6.71 -3.51
C HIS A 17 10.07 -7.97 -3.77
N GLY A 18 11.18 -7.86 -4.52
CA GLY A 18 12.09 -8.98 -4.73
C GLY A 18 11.48 -10.11 -5.55
N CYS A 19 10.84 -9.79 -6.69
CA CYS A 19 10.19 -10.81 -7.50
C CYS A 19 11.19 -11.89 -7.95
N PRO A 20 10.96 -13.18 -7.58
CA PRO A 20 11.91 -14.26 -7.91
C PRO A 20 11.89 -14.64 -9.40
N THR A 21 10.88 -14.19 -10.15
CA THR A 21 10.78 -14.44 -11.60
C THR A 21 11.53 -13.38 -12.41
N CYS A 22 11.49 -12.12 -11.96
CA CYS A 22 12.09 -11.00 -12.68
C CYS A 22 13.56 -10.75 -12.29
N PHE A 23 13.98 -11.17 -11.10
CA PHE A 23 15.30 -10.86 -10.57
C PHE A 23 15.94 -12.08 -9.90
N ASP A 24 17.26 -12.18 -10.03
CA ASP A 24 18.03 -13.14 -9.25
C ASP A 24 18.02 -12.75 -7.76
N GLY A 25 17.84 -13.73 -6.87
CA GLY A 25 17.72 -13.49 -5.44
C GLY A 25 18.98 -12.93 -4.79
N HIS A 26 20.16 -13.26 -5.32
CA HIS A 26 21.46 -12.78 -4.82
C HIS A 26 21.86 -11.44 -5.42
N SER A 27 21.19 -10.99 -6.48
CA SER A 27 21.42 -9.66 -7.04
C SER A 27 21.20 -8.56 -5.99
N ILE A 28 22.08 -7.57 -6.00
CA ILE A 28 22.02 -6.42 -5.10
C ILE A 28 21.07 -5.38 -5.69
N HIS A 29 20.09 -4.98 -4.90
CA HIS A 29 19.15 -3.93 -5.26
C HIS A 29 19.89 -2.59 -5.37
N PRO A 30 19.86 -1.92 -6.53
CA PRO A 30 20.76 -0.81 -6.83
C PRO A 30 20.52 0.43 -5.95
N LEU A 31 19.30 0.62 -5.41
CA LEU A 31 19.00 1.77 -4.54
C LEU A 31 19.33 1.54 -3.06
N LEU A 32 19.35 0.30 -2.59
CA LEU A 32 19.33 0.00 -1.15
C LEU A 32 20.49 -0.89 -0.70
N GLY A 33 21.28 -1.42 -1.64
CA GLY A 33 22.49 -2.18 -1.33
C GLY A 33 22.24 -3.53 -0.64
N VAL A 34 20.99 -4.00 -0.63
CA VAL A 34 20.59 -5.29 -0.05
C VAL A 34 20.12 -6.23 -1.15
N THR A 35 20.11 -7.53 -0.90
CA THR A 35 19.74 -8.54 -1.90
C THR A 35 18.26 -8.48 -2.25
N MET A 36 17.89 -8.85 -3.48
CA MET A 36 16.48 -9.01 -3.86
C MET A 36 15.75 -10.04 -2.99
N TYR A 37 16.45 -11.08 -2.53
CA TYR A 37 15.92 -12.03 -1.56
C TYR A 37 15.44 -11.37 -0.26
N SER A 38 16.17 -10.38 0.26
CA SER A 38 15.78 -9.68 1.49
C SER A 38 14.45 -8.91 1.34
N PHE A 39 14.17 -8.34 0.17
CA PHE A 39 12.87 -7.72 -0.13
C PHE A 39 11.76 -8.75 -0.20
N LEU A 40 12.03 -9.91 -0.80
CA LEU A 40 11.08 -11.00 -0.88
C LEU A 40 10.70 -11.51 0.52
N GLU A 41 11.69 -11.70 1.41
CA GLU A 41 11.44 -12.09 2.80
C GLU A 41 10.60 -11.06 3.55
N LYS A 42 10.93 -9.77 3.41
CA LYS A 42 10.16 -8.69 4.03
C LYS A 42 8.72 -8.65 3.52
N THR A 43 8.51 -8.87 2.22
CA THR A 43 7.19 -8.97 1.60
C THR A 43 6.40 -10.14 2.18
N LYS A 44 7.00 -11.34 2.22
CA LYS A 44 6.37 -12.54 2.81
C LYS A 44 6.02 -12.34 4.28
N SER A 45 6.91 -11.73 5.06
CA SER A 45 6.67 -11.42 6.48
C SER A 45 5.46 -10.47 6.65
N THR A 46 5.35 -9.44 5.80
CA THR A 46 4.23 -8.50 5.83
C THR A 46 2.91 -9.19 5.50
N THR A 47 2.90 -10.00 4.44
CA THR A 47 1.73 -10.79 4.06
C THR A 47 1.31 -11.75 5.18
N ALA A 48 2.25 -12.44 5.80
CA ALA A 48 1.97 -13.34 6.92
C ALA A 48 1.34 -12.59 8.10
N LYS A 49 1.86 -11.40 8.45
CA LYS A 49 1.29 -10.54 9.49
C LYS A 49 -0.15 -10.12 9.18
N LEU A 50 -0.45 -9.79 7.93
CA LEU A 50 -1.81 -9.42 7.51
C LEU A 50 -2.76 -10.61 7.60
N ARG A 51 -2.35 -11.78 7.09
CA ARG A 51 -3.14 -13.02 7.18
C ARG A 51 -3.40 -13.42 8.65
N ASN A 52 -2.39 -13.32 9.51
CA ASN A 52 -2.53 -13.61 10.95
C ASN A 52 -3.50 -12.68 11.67
N LYS A 53 -3.70 -11.46 11.17
CA LYS A 53 -4.71 -10.51 11.68
C LYS A 53 -6.13 -10.77 11.14
N GLY A 54 -6.33 -11.85 10.39
CA GLY A 54 -7.63 -12.23 9.83
C GLY A 54 -7.99 -11.53 8.51
N TYR A 55 -7.03 -10.88 7.85
CA TYR A 55 -7.25 -10.31 6.52
C TYR A 55 -7.14 -11.39 5.45
N HIS A 56 -8.06 -11.36 4.49
CA HIS A 56 -7.93 -12.16 3.27
C HIS A 56 -7.03 -11.42 2.27
N VAL A 57 -5.79 -11.90 2.12
CA VAL A 57 -4.78 -11.25 1.26
C VAL A 57 -4.70 -11.92 -0.11
N ILE A 58 -5.15 -11.19 -1.13
CA ILE A 58 -4.99 -11.53 -2.54
C ILE A 58 -3.76 -10.79 -3.06
N GLU A 59 -2.89 -11.51 -3.77
CA GLU A 59 -1.59 -11.00 -4.20
C GLU A 59 -1.37 -11.28 -5.68
N GLU A 60 -1.01 -10.26 -6.44
CA GLU A 60 -0.61 -10.38 -7.84
C GLU A 60 0.73 -9.67 -8.05
N TRP A 61 1.58 -10.24 -8.91
CA TRP A 61 2.86 -9.64 -9.27
C TRP A 61 2.66 -8.66 -10.41
N GLU A 62 3.38 -7.53 -10.36
CA GLU A 62 3.33 -6.49 -11.38
C GLU A 62 3.52 -7.05 -12.81
N HIS A 63 4.51 -7.93 -13.03
CA HIS A 63 4.75 -8.48 -14.36
C HIS A 63 3.59 -9.37 -14.85
N SER A 64 2.89 -10.06 -13.94
CA SER A 64 1.73 -10.88 -14.27
C SER A 64 0.55 -9.98 -14.66
N PHE A 65 0.31 -8.93 -13.87
CA PHE A 65 -0.73 -7.94 -14.15
C PHE A 65 -0.48 -7.21 -15.48
N GLN A 66 0.74 -6.75 -15.73
CA GLN A 66 1.15 -6.14 -17.00
C GLN A 66 0.96 -7.09 -18.20
N THR A 67 1.19 -8.39 -18.00
CA THR A 67 0.94 -9.40 -19.04
C THR A 67 -0.55 -9.57 -19.28
N GLY A 68 -1.35 -9.61 -18.21
CA GLY A 68 -2.81 -9.64 -18.27
C GLY A 68 -3.39 -8.44 -19.04
N LEU A 69 -2.89 -7.23 -18.79
CA LEU A 69 -3.33 -6.01 -19.51
C LEU A 69 -3.05 -6.06 -21.01
N LYS A 70 -2.00 -6.77 -21.45
CA LYS A 70 -1.69 -6.94 -22.87
C LYS A 70 -2.58 -7.97 -23.54
N GLN A 71 -2.99 -9.00 -22.80
CA GLN A 71 -3.74 -10.14 -23.32
C GLN A 71 -5.25 -9.97 -23.22
N ASN A 72 -5.73 -9.22 -22.21
CA ASN A 72 -7.15 -9.05 -21.95
C ASN A 72 -7.60 -7.60 -22.24
N PRO A 73 -8.34 -7.37 -23.36
CA PRO A 73 -8.83 -6.05 -23.71
C PRO A 73 -9.87 -5.51 -22.72
N GLU A 74 -10.65 -6.38 -22.07
CA GLU A 74 -11.63 -5.99 -21.05
C GLU A 74 -10.94 -5.45 -19.79
N LEU A 75 -9.89 -6.13 -19.33
CA LEU A 75 -9.08 -5.66 -18.19
C LEU A 75 -8.41 -4.32 -18.50
N LYS A 76 -7.90 -4.17 -19.73
CA LYS A 76 -7.29 -2.92 -20.18
C LYS A 76 -8.30 -1.77 -20.19
N GLN A 77 -9.53 -2.02 -20.66
CA GLN A 77 -10.59 -1.03 -20.66
C GLN A 77 -11.02 -0.67 -19.24
N PHE A 78 -11.21 -1.66 -18.36
CA PHE A 78 -11.51 -1.44 -16.95
C PHE A 78 -10.48 -0.54 -16.26
N VAL A 79 -9.19 -0.78 -16.48
CA VAL A 79 -8.11 0.06 -15.92
C VAL A 79 -8.11 1.46 -16.53
N SER A 80 -8.38 1.58 -17.83
CA SER A 80 -8.45 2.88 -18.52
C SER A 80 -9.65 3.72 -18.05
N ASP A 81 -10.77 3.08 -17.77
CA ASP A 81 -12.00 3.74 -17.31
C ASP A 81 -11.95 4.07 -15.80
N HIS A 82 -10.97 3.51 -15.08
CA HIS A 82 -10.78 3.77 -13.68
C HIS A 82 -10.16 5.15 -13.44
N GLU A 83 -10.93 6.07 -12.84
CA GLU A 83 -10.38 7.31 -12.29
C GLU A 83 -9.46 6.97 -11.11
N VAL A 84 -8.15 6.99 -11.36
CA VAL A 84 -7.15 7.04 -10.29
C VAL A 84 -7.38 8.36 -9.55
N ARG A 85 -7.98 8.28 -8.36
CA ARG A 85 -8.06 9.45 -7.48
C ARG A 85 -6.64 9.87 -7.15
N ASP A 86 -6.34 11.14 -7.44
CA ASP A 86 -5.09 11.73 -7.04
C ASP A 86 -4.84 11.53 -5.55
N ILE A 87 -3.56 11.37 -5.21
CA ILE A 87 -3.10 11.35 -3.82
C ILE A 87 -3.68 12.59 -3.16
N ILE A 88 -4.43 12.40 -2.06
CA ILE A 88 -4.92 13.50 -1.24
C ILE A 88 -3.72 14.40 -0.94
N ASN A 89 -3.72 15.62 -1.48
CA ASN A 89 -2.65 16.57 -1.23
C ASN A 89 -2.51 16.72 0.28
N PRO A 90 -1.36 16.37 0.89
CA PRO A 90 -1.21 16.40 2.34
C PRO A 90 -1.48 17.77 2.96
N ARG A 91 -1.42 18.85 2.16
CA ARG A 91 -1.75 20.21 2.59
C ARG A 91 -3.27 20.44 2.70
N ASP A 92 -4.08 19.79 1.89
CA ASP A 92 -5.54 19.99 1.89
C ASP A 92 -6.20 19.66 3.25
N PRO A 93 -5.83 18.60 4.00
CA PRO A 93 -6.38 18.37 5.34
C PRO A 93 -5.91 19.40 6.39
N PHE A 94 -4.81 20.13 6.15
CA PHE A 94 -4.37 21.20 7.05
C PHE A 94 -5.14 22.51 6.83
N TYR A 95 -5.54 22.81 5.59
CA TYR A 95 -6.24 24.05 5.24
C TYR A 95 -7.77 23.88 5.14
N GLY A 96 -8.28 22.65 5.12
CA GLY A 96 -9.71 22.30 5.02
C GLY A 96 -10.54 22.50 6.29
N GLY A 97 -10.13 23.37 7.22
CA GLY A 97 -11.02 23.88 8.27
C GLY A 97 -11.54 22.85 9.29
N ARG A 98 -10.71 21.93 9.77
CA ARG A 98 -10.99 21.28 11.06
C ARG A 98 -10.48 22.18 12.16
N THR A 99 -11.38 23.00 12.70
CA THR A 99 -11.17 23.78 13.92
C THR A 99 -10.67 22.84 15.01
N ASN A 100 -9.37 22.92 15.27
CA ASN A 100 -8.76 22.19 16.37
C ASN A 100 -9.31 22.84 17.64
N ALA A 101 -10.11 22.13 18.43
CA ALA A 101 -10.59 22.63 19.71
C ALA A 101 -9.46 22.56 20.74
N VAL A 102 -8.42 23.37 20.55
CA VAL A 102 -7.32 23.50 21.51
C VAL A 102 -7.63 24.71 22.38
N LYS A 103 -8.32 24.49 23.51
CA LYS A 103 -8.38 25.49 24.58
C LYS A 103 -7.04 25.43 25.32
N LEU A 104 -6.08 26.24 24.91
CA LEU A 104 -4.72 26.21 25.47
C LEU A 104 -4.61 26.82 26.88
N TYR A 105 -5.61 27.60 27.33
CA TYR A 105 -5.67 28.12 28.70
C TYR A 105 -7.08 28.65 29.01
N TYR A 106 -7.53 28.50 30.25
CA TYR A 106 -8.71 29.17 30.79
C TYR A 106 -8.37 29.76 32.14
N GLU A 107 -8.38 31.09 32.26
CA GLU A 107 -8.24 31.76 33.54
C GLU A 107 -9.59 31.70 34.27
N GLY A 108 -9.68 30.85 35.28
CA GLY A 108 -10.81 30.84 36.21
C GLY A 108 -10.50 31.78 37.36
N THR A 109 -11.44 32.65 37.72
CA THR A 109 -11.38 33.37 39.01
C THR A 109 -11.44 32.35 40.13
N ALA A 110 -10.40 32.30 40.96
CA ALA A 110 -10.40 31.52 42.19
C ALA A 110 -11.60 31.94 43.05
N LYS A 111 -12.46 30.98 43.38
CA LYS A 111 -13.42 31.12 44.46
C LYS A 111 -12.76 30.50 45.70
N TYR A 112 -12.50 31.36 46.67
CA TYR A 112 -11.92 31.09 47.99
C TYR A 112 -12.51 29.86 48.68
#